data_AF-A0AAD6XQ60-F1
#
_entry.id   AF-A0AAD6XQ60-F1
#
_cell.length_a   1.000
_cell.length_b   1.000
_cell.length_c   1.000
_cell.angle_alpha   90.00
_cell.angle_beta   90.00
_cell.angle_gamma   90.00
#
_symmetry.space_group_name_H-M   'P 1'
#
loop_
_entity.id
_entity.type
_entity.pdbx_description
1 polymer ?
#
loop_
_entity_poly.entity_id
_entity_poly.type
_entity_poly.pdbx_seq_one_letter_code
_entity_poly.pdbx_strand_id
1 'polypeptide(L)'
;MQHPSSEVGAVVSLLTAAAAPEIQKAAFHRYLTADAGFRHPLCKVAPGPGSRERLLGIYQWYRILSPHIDISVKSVAHDTTANMLLLDVVQIFHIRLSPFKPAPSRLLVRLTLREENGLHYIAFQEDFYHPDDLMSLIVPPLAPVIRAGLALTGTASDVYAKIGQLLGFWTTGGGDGLYDKRST
;
A
#
# COMPACT_ATOMS: atom_id res chain seq x y z
N MET A 1 -4.20 19.74 -2.97
CA MET A 1 -5.60 19.37 -2.67
C MET A 1 -6.12 20.32 -1.61
N GLN A 2 -7.32 20.85 -1.80
CA GLN A 2 -8.00 21.68 -0.80
C GLN A 2 -8.71 20.79 0.24
N HIS A 3 -9.33 19.71 -0.23
CA HIS A 3 -10.04 18.71 0.54
C HIS A 3 -9.49 17.31 0.22
N PRO A 4 -8.37 16.89 0.86
CA PRO A 4 -7.65 15.68 0.49
C PRO A 4 -8.51 14.41 0.47
N SER A 5 -9.40 14.23 1.45
CA SER A 5 -10.22 13.02 1.58
C SER A 5 -11.21 12.81 0.43
N SER A 6 -11.75 13.89 -0.15
CA SER A 6 -12.69 13.81 -1.29
C SER A 6 -11.99 13.86 -2.65
N GLU A 7 -10.81 14.49 -2.74
CA GLU A 7 -10.07 14.65 -3.99
C GLU A 7 -9.13 13.48 -4.30
N VAL A 8 -8.62 12.75 -3.30
CA VAL A 8 -7.52 11.80 -3.46
C VAL A 8 -7.80 10.69 -4.46
N GLY A 9 -9.05 10.23 -4.58
CA GLY A 9 -9.42 9.20 -5.57
C GLY A 9 -9.15 9.64 -7.01
N ALA A 10 -9.49 10.90 -7.34
CA ALA A 10 -9.19 11.48 -8.64
C ALA A 10 -7.68 11.72 -8.82
N VAL A 11 -6.98 12.14 -7.76
CA VAL A 11 -5.52 12.31 -7.80
C VAL A 11 -4.81 10.99 -8.08
N VAL A 12 -5.15 9.91 -7.38
CA VAL A 12 -4.62 8.57 -7.63
C VAL A 12 -4.85 8.15 -9.08
N SER A 13 -6.06 8.38 -9.60
CA SER A 13 -6.40 8.07 -10.99
C SER A 13 -5.55 8.86 -11.99
N LEU A 14 -5.29 10.15 -11.74
CA LEU A 14 -4.41 10.97 -12.58
C LEU A 14 -2.94 10.52 -12.51
N LEU A 15 -2.46 10.08 -11.34
CA LEU A 15 -1.09 9.61 -11.16
C LEU A 15 -0.84 8.26 -11.83
N THR A 16 -1.84 7.37 -11.89
CA THR A 16 -1.65 5.96 -12.29
C THR A 16 -2.33 5.60 -13.61
N ALA A 17 -3.54 6.10 -13.85
CA ALA A 17 -4.43 5.69 -14.94
C ALA A 17 -4.80 6.86 -15.88
N ALA A 18 -3.98 7.92 -15.92
CA ALA A 18 -4.23 9.05 -16.81
C ALA A 18 -4.30 8.64 -18.29
N ALA A 19 -5.21 9.27 -19.04
CA ALA A 19 -5.39 9.01 -20.46
C ALA A 19 -4.13 9.30 -21.29
N ALA A 20 -3.37 10.33 -20.93
CA ALA A 20 -2.15 10.74 -21.62
C ALA A 20 -0.94 10.89 -20.66
N PRO A 21 0.31 10.61 -21.12
CA PRO A 21 1.52 10.80 -20.32
C PRO A 21 1.68 12.21 -19.76
N GLU A 22 1.27 13.23 -20.51
CA GLU A 22 1.45 14.63 -20.06
C GLU A 22 0.49 15.01 -18.94
N ILE A 23 -0.68 14.37 -18.87
CA ILE A 23 -1.60 14.51 -17.75
C ILE A 23 -0.98 13.89 -16.49
N GLN A 24 -0.39 12.70 -16.62
CA GLN A 24 0.31 12.04 -15.51
C GLN A 24 1.45 12.92 -15.00
N LYS A 25 2.33 13.38 -15.89
CA LYS A 25 3.45 14.26 -15.54
C LYS A 25 2.96 15.57 -14.87
N ALA A 26 1.95 16.21 -15.41
CA ALA A 26 1.36 17.41 -14.81
C ALA A 26 0.77 17.13 -13.42
N ALA A 27 0.13 15.97 -13.22
CA ALA A 27 -0.38 15.56 -11.92
C ALA A 27 0.75 15.39 -10.89
N PHE A 28 1.89 14.81 -11.28
CA PHE A 28 3.08 14.73 -10.42
C PHE A 28 3.53 16.11 -9.95
N HIS A 29 3.66 17.09 -10.86
CA HIS A 29 4.07 18.44 -10.47
C HIS A 29 3.01 19.20 -9.67
N ARG A 30 1.73 18.88 -9.83
CA ARG A 30 0.62 19.54 -9.14
C ARG A 30 0.35 19.00 -7.74
N TYR A 31 0.49 17.69 -7.54
CA TYR A 31 0.01 17.02 -6.33
C TYR A 31 1.12 16.47 -5.44
N LEU A 32 2.36 16.36 -5.92
CA LEU A 32 3.50 15.90 -5.12
C LEU A 32 4.48 17.04 -4.84
N THR A 33 5.08 16.99 -3.65
CA THR A 33 6.18 17.89 -3.30
C THR A 33 7.41 17.60 -4.15
N ALA A 34 8.28 18.60 -4.36
CA ALA A 34 9.50 18.43 -5.17
C ALA A 34 10.46 17.38 -4.60
N ASP A 35 10.39 17.14 -3.30
CA ASP A 35 11.16 16.20 -2.50
C ASP A 35 10.37 14.95 -2.10
N ALA A 36 9.29 14.61 -2.81
CA ALA A 36 8.43 13.48 -2.47
C ALA A 36 9.19 12.14 -2.43
N GLY A 37 8.91 11.32 -1.42
CA GLY A 37 9.45 9.97 -1.28
C GLY A 37 8.44 8.86 -1.60
N PHE A 38 8.96 7.65 -1.77
CA PHE A 38 8.15 6.49 -2.17
C PHE A 38 8.71 5.20 -1.62
N ARG A 39 7.84 4.30 -1.17
CA ARG A 39 8.18 2.95 -0.74
C ARG A 39 7.17 1.95 -1.24
N HIS A 40 7.62 1.05 -2.08
CA HIS A 40 6.85 -0.04 -2.64
C HIS A 40 7.58 -1.37 -2.35
N PRO A 41 6.91 -2.53 -2.33
CA PRO A 41 7.60 -3.80 -2.07
C PRO A 41 8.76 -4.11 -3.02
N LEU A 42 8.75 -3.55 -4.24
CA LEU A 42 9.78 -3.80 -5.27
C LEU A 42 10.81 -2.68 -5.46
N CYS A 43 10.53 -1.46 -5.00
CA CYS A 43 11.40 -0.31 -5.24
C CYS A 43 11.15 0.82 -4.23
N LYS A 44 12.10 1.75 -4.10
CA LYS A 44 11.98 2.89 -3.20
C LYS A 44 12.66 4.14 -3.76
N VAL A 45 12.17 5.29 -3.35
CA VAL A 45 12.78 6.60 -3.58
C VAL A 45 12.87 7.31 -2.23
N ALA A 46 14.09 7.60 -1.78
CA ALA A 46 14.29 8.44 -0.60
C ALA A 46 13.88 9.90 -0.89
N PRO A 47 13.25 10.61 0.07
CA PRO A 47 12.96 12.02 -0.05
C PRO A 47 14.24 12.84 -0.26
N GLY A 48 14.17 13.88 -1.08
CA GLY A 48 15.28 14.82 -1.28
C GLY A 48 15.31 15.44 -2.67
N PRO A 49 16.37 16.18 -3.02
CA PRO A 49 16.47 16.86 -4.32
C PRO A 49 16.25 15.91 -5.51
N GLY A 50 15.34 16.30 -6.40
CA GLY A 50 14.97 15.55 -7.61
C GLY A 50 14.26 14.21 -7.36
N SER A 51 13.78 13.93 -6.14
CA SER A 51 13.13 12.65 -5.83
C SER A 51 11.77 12.52 -6.51
N ARG A 52 11.01 13.61 -6.68
CA ARG A 52 9.75 13.60 -7.43
C ARG A 52 9.95 13.16 -8.88
N GLU A 53 11.01 13.61 -9.53
CA GLU A 53 11.30 13.26 -10.92
C GLU A 53 11.77 11.80 -11.04
N ARG A 54 12.52 11.29 -10.05
CA ARG A 54 12.83 9.85 -9.96
C ARG A 54 11.57 9.00 -9.76
N LEU A 55 10.64 9.46 -8.90
CA LEU A 55 9.37 8.79 -8.68
C LEU A 55 8.48 8.82 -9.93
N LEU A 56 8.42 9.94 -10.64
CA LEU A 56 7.76 10.02 -11.94
C LEU A 56 8.34 8.99 -12.92
N GLY A 57 9.67 8.79 -12.94
CA GLY A 57 10.32 7.75 -13.75
C GLY A 57 9.81 6.33 -13.44
N ILE A 58 9.55 6.02 -12.16
CA ILE A 58 8.95 4.72 -11.76
C ILE A 58 7.53 4.59 -12.34
N TYR A 59 6.71 5.63 -12.24
CA TYR A 59 5.34 5.60 -12.75
C TYR A 59 5.27 5.59 -14.29
N GLN A 60 6.23 6.23 -14.96
CA GLN A 60 6.43 6.09 -16.40
C GLN A 60 6.78 4.66 -16.77
N TRP A 61 7.69 4.03 -16.02
CA TRP A 61 8.03 2.63 -16.22
C TRP A 61 6.83 1.71 -16.02
N TYR A 62 6.00 1.95 -15.00
CA TYR A 62 4.76 1.21 -14.78
C TYR A 62 3.78 1.33 -15.95
N ARG A 63 3.65 2.52 -16.54
CA ARG A 63 2.85 2.72 -17.77
C ARG A 63 3.44 2.00 -18.98
N ILE A 64 4.77 1.94 -19.11
CA ILE A 64 5.44 1.16 -20.16
C ILE A 64 5.18 -0.33 -19.95
N LEU A 65 5.25 -0.82 -18.72
CA LEU A 65 4.94 -2.20 -18.38
C LEU A 65 3.47 -2.54 -18.59
N SER A 66 2.53 -1.65 -18.22
CA SER A 66 1.08 -1.86 -18.34
C SER A 66 0.44 -0.62 -18.98
N PRO A 67 0.19 -0.62 -20.30
CA PRO A 67 -0.40 0.53 -21.00
C PRO A 67 -1.80 0.91 -20.52
N HIS A 68 -2.55 -0.08 -20.04
CA HIS A 68 -3.88 0.08 -19.48
C HIS A 68 -3.83 -0.36 -18.02
N ILE A 69 -4.03 0.58 -17.11
CA ILE A 69 -4.09 0.35 -15.68
C ILE A 69 -5.50 0.71 -15.25
N ASP A 70 -6.20 -0.23 -14.63
CA ASP A 70 -7.45 0.05 -13.92
C ASP A 70 -7.12 0.14 -12.43
N ILE A 71 -7.61 1.17 -11.77
CA ILE A 71 -7.36 1.44 -10.35
C ILE A 71 -8.58 2.09 -9.72
N SER A 72 -8.93 1.61 -8.54
CA SER A 72 -10.10 2.05 -7.81
C SER A 72 -9.78 2.20 -6.33
N VAL A 73 -9.94 3.42 -5.82
CA VAL A 73 -9.92 3.71 -4.39
C VAL A 73 -11.27 3.32 -3.82
N LYS A 74 -11.29 2.31 -2.94
CA LYS A 74 -12.50 1.74 -2.33
C LYS A 74 -12.91 2.49 -1.07
N SER A 75 -11.94 2.91 -0.27
CA SER A 75 -12.18 3.72 0.92
C SER A 75 -11.00 4.65 1.20
N VAL A 76 -11.30 5.71 1.94
CA VAL A 76 -10.33 6.73 2.35
C VAL A 76 -10.54 6.98 3.85
N ALA A 77 -9.49 6.79 4.64
CA ALA A 77 -9.43 7.25 6.01
C ALA A 77 -8.43 8.41 6.10
N HIS A 78 -8.85 9.53 6.68
CA HIS A 78 -8.05 10.73 6.82
C HIS A 78 -7.76 11.00 8.28
N ASP A 79 -6.48 10.96 8.65
CA ASP A 79 -5.97 11.45 9.92
C ASP A 79 -5.43 12.88 9.70
N THR A 80 -6.24 13.87 10.06
CA THR A 80 -5.88 15.29 9.93
C THR A 80 -4.81 15.71 10.92
N THR A 81 -4.66 15.01 12.05
CA THR A 81 -3.64 15.32 13.06
C THR A 81 -2.26 14.87 12.60
N ALA A 82 -2.19 13.69 11.99
CA ALA A 82 -0.96 13.17 11.41
C ALA A 82 -0.70 13.66 9.97
N ASN A 83 -1.60 14.45 9.38
CA ASN A 83 -1.60 14.85 7.96
C ASN A 83 -1.40 13.64 7.05
N MET A 84 -2.26 12.62 7.19
CA MET A 84 -2.08 11.33 6.55
C MET A 84 -3.39 10.80 5.98
N LEU A 85 -3.32 10.21 4.78
CA LEU A 85 -4.40 9.42 4.20
C LEU A 85 -4.02 7.93 4.20
N LEU A 86 -4.98 7.09 4.55
CA LEU A 86 -4.93 5.64 4.31
C LEU A 86 -5.99 5.30 3.27
N LEU A 87 -5.56 4.69 2.18
CA LEU A 87 -6.41 4.34 1.06
C LEU A 87 -6.47 2.81 0.94
N ASP A 88 -7.68 2.29 0.80
CA ASP A 88 -7.90 0.93 0.34
C ASP A 88 -8.01 0.96 -1.19
N VAL A 89 -7.09 0.28 -1.89
CA VAL A 89 -6.98 0.34 -3.35
C VAL A 89 -7.06 -1.06 -3.94
N VAL A 90 -7.76 -1.18 -5.06
CA VAL A 90 -7.69 -2.34 -5.95
C VAL A 90 -7.22 -1.87 -7.31
N GLN A 91 -6.22 -2.55 -7.87
CA GLN A 91 -5.73 -2.28 -9.22
C GLN A 91 -5.66 -3.55 -10.06
N ILE A 92 -5.80 -3.39 -11.37
CA ILE A 92 -5.55 -4.42 -12.37
C ILE A 92 -4.38 -3.94 -13.21
N PHE A 93 -3.25 -4.61 -13.06
CA PHE A 93 -2.01 -4.31 -13.75
C PHE A 93 -1.67 -5.46 -14.69
N HIS A 94 -1.54 -5.18 -15.98
CA HIS A 94 -1.23 -6.20 -16.99
C HIS A 94 0.13 -5.92 -17.61
N ILE A 95 1.14 -6.71 -17.20
CA ILE A 95 2.48 -6.65 -17.79
C ILE A 95 2.38 -7.01 -19.28
N ARG A 96 2.78 -6.08 -20.14
CA ARG A 96 2.62 -6.09 -21.60
C ARG A 96 3.06 -7.38 -22.28
N LEU A 97 4.13 -8.01 -21.78
CA LEU A 97 4.72 -9.23 -22.33
C LEU A 97 4.36 -10.49 -21.53
N SER A 98 3.51 -10.37 -20.51
CA SER A 98 3.06 -11.53 -19.73
C SER A 98 2.09 -12.39 -20.54
N PRO A 99 2.26 -13.72 -20.56
CA PRO A 99 1.30 -14.63 -21.17
C PRO A 99 0.06 -14.87 -20.27
N PHE A 100 0.05 -14.35 -19.04
CA PHE A 100 -0.99 -14.61 -18.06
C PHE A 100 -2.07 -13.53 -18.07
N LYS A 101 -3.33 -13.93 -17.88
CA LYS A 101 -4.42 -12.98 -17.64
C LYS A 101 -4.11 -12.15 -16.39
N PRO A 102 -4.33 -10.82 -16.42
CA PRO A 102 -4.15 -10.00 -15.23
C PRO A 102 -5.16 -10.40 -14.15
N ALA A 103 -4.78 -10.18 -12.89
CA ALA A 103 -5.65 -10.41 -11.74
C ALA A 103 -5.78 -9.11 -10.92
N PRO A 104 -6.91 -8.91 -10.22
CA PRO A 104 -7.02 -7.83 -9.24
C PRO A 104 -5.98 -8.00 -8.14
N SER A 105 -5.25 -6.92 -7.84
CA SER A 105 -4.34 -6.82 -6.72
C SER A 105 -4.84 -5.76 -5.77
N ARG A 106 -5.00 -6.12 -4.49
CA ARG A 106 -5.38 -5.19 -3.43
C ARG A 106 -4.14 -4.69 -2.69
N LEU A 107 -4.17 -3.44 -2.27
CA LEU A 107 -3.13 -2.82 -1.47
C LEU A 107 -3.70 -1.76 -0.53
N LEU A 108 -2.99 -1.51 0.56
CA LEU A 108 -3.16 -0.30 1.35
C LEU A 108 -2.11 0.72 0.93
N VAL A 109 -2.54 1.95 0.66
CA VAL A 109 -1.65 3.06 0.37
C VAL A 109 -1.70 4.05 1.52
N ARG A 110 -0.55 4.36 2.10
CA ARG A 110 -0.38 5.44 3.06
C ARG A 110 0.24 6.64 2.38
N LEU A 111 -0.46 7.76 2.38
CA LEU A 111 0.04 9.04 1.89
C LEU A 111 0.31 9.96 3.06
N THR A 112 1.56 10.37 3.24
CA THR A 112 1.91 11.49 4.12
C THR A 112 1.75 12.77 3.34
N LEU A 113 0.96 13.69 3.88
CA LEU A 113 0.67 14.99 3.29
C LEU A 113 1.54 16.08 3.92
N ARG A 114 1.92 17.07 3.11
CA ARG A 114 2.52 18.32 3.57
C ARG A 114 1.63 19.47 3.12
N GLU A 115 1.29 20.35 4.06
CA GLU A 115 0.54 21.56 3.77
C GLU A 115 1.50 22.69 3.38
N GLU A 116 1.24 23.34 2.24
CA GLU A 116 1.95 24.53 1.78
C GLU A 116 0.91 25.52 1.22
N ASN A 117 0.84 26.73 1.80
CA ASN A 117 -0.09 27.79 1.39
C ASN A 117 -1.56 27.35 1.34
N GLY A 118 -2.02 26.59 2.35
CA GLY A 118 -3.40 26.10 2.43
C GLY A 118 -3.74 24.95 1.46
N LEU A 119 -2.74 24.38 0.79
CA LEU A 119 -2.90 23.24 -0.10
C LEU A 119 -2.10 22.04 0.43
N HIS A 120 -2.70 20.86 0.34
CA HIS A 120 -2.05 19.61 0.72
C HIS A 120 -1.40 18.93 -0.49
N TYR A 121 -0.15 18.54 -0.34
CA TYR A 121 0.66 17.81 -1.32
C TYR A 121 1.09 16.47 -0.76
N ILE A 122 1.22 15.45 -1.61
CA ILE A 122 1.77 14.15 -1.23
C ILE A 122 3.29 14.31 -1.08
N ALA A 123 3.78 14.18 0.14
CA ALA A 123 5.20 14.24 0.47
C ALA A 123 5.82 12.84 0.58
N PHE A 124 5.02 11.83 0.88
CA PHE A 124 5.50 10.45 0.91
C PHE A 124 4.37 9.48 0.60
N GLN A 125 4.66 8.44 -0.18
CA GLN A 125 3.74 7.35 -0.46
C GLN A 125 4.35 6.01 -0.05
N GLU A 126 3.61 5.22 0.73
CA GLU A 126 3.92 3.83 1.06
C GLU A 126 2.84 2.89 0.55
N ASP A 127 3.25 1.86 -0.17
CA ASP A 127 2.35 0.83 -0.69
C ASP A 127 2.57 -0.48 0.06
N PHE A 128 1.50 -1.01 0.64
CA PHE A 128 1.50 -2.26 1.40
C PHE A 128 0.64 -3.30 0.70
N TYR A 129 1.28 -4.38 0.26
CA TYR A 129 0.62 -5.52 -0.35
C TYR A 129 0.71 -6.72 0.59
N HIS A 130 -0.33 -7.55 0.61
CA HIS A 130 -0.15 -8.91 1.06
C HIS A 130 0.68 -9.70 0.03
N PRO A 131 1.40 -10.75 0.46
CA PRO A 131 2.27 -11.51 -0.46
C PRO A 131 1.54 -12.10 -1.68
N ASP A 132 0.29 -12.57 -1.53
CA ASP A 132 -0.50 -13.11 -2.63
C ASP A 132 -1.09 -12.01 -3.54
N ASP A 133 -1.44 -10.85 -2.99
CA ASP A 133 -1.76 -9.66 -3.80
C ASP A 133 -0.55 -9.21 -4.63
N LEU A 134 0.65 -9.16 -4.04
CA LEU A 134 1.88 -8.84 -4.78
C LEU A 134 2.13 -9.84 -5.91
N MET A 135 1.85 -11.13 -5.71
CA MET A 135 1.93 -12.10 -6.80
C MET A 135 0.82 -11.89 -7.82
N SER A 136 -0.38 -11.48 -7.42
CA SER A 136 -1.46 -11.12 -8.36
C SER A 136 -1.06 -9.95 -9.27
N LEU A 137 -0.20 -9.05 -8.80
CA LEU A 137 0.37 -7.96 -9.59
C LEU A 137 1.45 -8.42 -10.58
N ILE A 138 2.34 -9.32 -10.18
CA ILE A 138 3.56 -9.67 -10.95
C ILE A 138 3.38 -10.96 -11.76
N VAL A 139 2.93 -12.04 -11.11
CA VAL A 139 2.77 -13.38 -11.71
C VAL A 139 1.49 -14.02 -11.16
N PRO A 140 0.31 -13.67 -11.73
CA PRO A 140 -0.98 -14.07 -11.17
C PRO A 140 -1.16 -15.55 -10.83
N PRO A 141 -0.65 -16.51 -11.63
CA PRO A 141 -0.74 -17.94 -11.30
C PRO A 141 -0.06 -18.35 -9.97
N LEU A 142 0.87 -17.54 -9.44
CA LEU A 142 1.54 -17.82 -8.16
C LEU A 142 0.72 -17.37 -6.94
N ALA A 143 -0.24 -16.46 -7.10
CA ALA A 143 -1.08 -15.99 -5.99
C ALA A 143 -1.78 -17.13 -5.21
N PRO A 144 -2.46 -18.11 -5.85
CA PRO A 144 -3.06 -19.22 -5.11
C PRO A 144 -2.02 -20.11 -4.40
N VAL A 145 -0.81 -20.25 -4.96
CA VAL A 145 0.28 -21.01 -4.33
C VAL A 145 0.76 -20.32 -3.06
N ILE A 146 0.98 -19.00 -3.12
CA ILE A 146 1.35 -18.21 -1.93
C ILE A 146 0.25 -18.26 -0.88
N ARG A 147 -1.02 -18.12 -1.28
CA ARG A 147 -2.16 -18.23 -0.35
C ARG A 147 -2.22 -19.59 0.34
N ALA A 148 -2.02 -20.68 -0.40
CA ALA A 148 -1.99 -22.03 0.17
C ALA A 148 -0.82 -22.19 1.15
N GLY A 149 0.35 -21.65 0.81
CA GLY A 149 1.51 -21.61 1.70
C GLY A 149 1.24 -20.85 3.00
N LEU A 150 0.65 -19.65 2.92
CA LEU A 150 0.27 -18.84 4.07
C LEU A 150 -0.73 -19.58 4.99
N ALA A 151 -1.73 -20.26 4.39
CA ALA A 151 -2.68 -21.06 5.14
C ALA A 151 -1.99 -22.24 5.86
N LEU A 152 -1.12 -22.97 5.15
CA LEU A 152 -0.36 -24.08 5.72
C LEU A 152 0.51 -23.64 6.89
N THR A 153 1.23 -22.51 6.75
CA THR A 153 2.06 -22.00 7.85
C THR A 153 1.22 -21.55 9.03
N GLY A 154 0.05 -20.94 8.80
CA GLY A 154 -0.89 -20.60 9.86
C GLY A 154 -1.37 -21.83 10.64
N THR A 155 -1.73 -22.90 9.93
CA THR A 155 -2.10 -24.18 10.56
C THR A 155 -0.93 -24.81 11.31
N ALA A 156 0.27 -24.82 10.74
CA ALA A 156 1.46 -25.35 11.41
C ALA A 156 1.77 -24.57 12.70
N SER A 157 1.67 -23.23 12.67
CA SER A 157 1.82 -22.39 13.85
C SER A 157 0.84 -22.76 14.97
N ASP A 158 -0.44 -23.02 14.65
CA ASP A 158 -1.43 -23.47 15.64
C ASP A 158 -1.08 -24.85 16.24
N VAL A 159 -0.67 -25.80 15.40
CA VAL A 159 -0.22 -27.13 15.86
C VAL A 159 1.00 -27.01 16.78
N TYR A 160 2.00 -26.22 16.39
CA TYR A 160 3.20 -26.00 17.20
C TYR A 160 2.89 -25.26 18.51
N ALA A 161 1.95 -24.31 18.49
CA ALA A 161 1.50 -23.65 19.71
C ALA A 161 0.87 -24.65 20.70
N LYS A 162 0.03 -25.58 20.22
CA LYS A 162 -0.56 -26.63 21.05
C LYS A 162 0.48 -27.58 21.63
N ILE A 163 1.48 -27.96 20.83
CA ILE A 163 2.62 -28.76 21.33
C ILE A 163 3.38 -27.98 22.42
N GLY A 164 3.64 -26.69 22.18
CA GLY A 164 4.27 -25.81 23.15
C GLY A 164 3.50 -25.69 24.47
N GLN A 165 2.17 -25.59 24.39
CA GLN A 165 1.27 -25.58 25.55
C GLN A 165 1.32 -26.91 26.33
N LEU A 166 1.29 -28.05 25.63
CA LEU A 166 1.40 -29.38 26.25
C LEU A 166 2.75 -29.59 26.96
N LEU A 167 3.82 -29.05 26.38
CA LEU A 167 5.16 -29.09 26.98
C LEU A 167 5.38 -28.03 28.07
N GLY A 168 4.37 -27.21 28.37
CA GLY A 168 4.42 -26.20 29.43
C GLY A 168 5.14 -24.90 29.06
N PHE A 169 5.53 -24.70 27.79
CA PHE A 169 6.14 -23.46 27.33
C PHE A 169 5.16 -22.27 27.29
N TRP A 170 3.86 -22.55 27.27
CA TRP A 170 2.81 -21.54 27.38
C TRP A 170 1.64 -22.11 28.19
N THR A 171 1.53 -21.70 29.46
CA THR A 171 0.42 -22.08 30.35
C THR A 171 -0.33 -20.82 30.79
N THR A 172 -1.66 -20.81 30.64
CA THR A 172 -2.49 -19.78 31.25
C THR A 172 -2.81 -20.22 32.67
N GLY A 173 -2.09 -19.68 33.66
CA GLY A 173 -2.42 -19.90 35.07
C GLY A 173 -3.83 -19.39 35.38
N GLY A 174 -4.64 -20.18 36.09
CA GLY A 174 -5.91 -19.72 36.62
C GLY A 174 -5.68 -18.77 37.81
N GLY A 175 -6.01 -17.48 37.66
CA GLY A 175 -5.93 -16.41 38.68
C GLY A 175 -4.48 -15.93 38.92
N ASP A 176 -4.12 -14.64 38.97
CA ASP A 176 -4.86 -13.41 39.18
C ASP A 176 -4.28 -12.32 38.27
N GLY A 177 -5.13 -11.70 37.46
CA GLY A 177 -4.80 -10.55 36.61
C GLY A 177 -5.92 -9.51 36.62
N LEU A 178 -6.61 -9.38 37.75
CA LEU A 178 -7.54 -8.30 38.00
C LEU A 178 -6.87 -7.31 38.95
N TYR A 179 -6.48 -6.17 38.39
CA TYR A 179 -6.38 -4.86 39.06
C TYR A 179 -6.16 -4.91 40.59
N ASP A 180 -4.90 -4.88 41.02
CA ASP A 180 -4.55 -4.56 42.41
C ASP A 180 -4.96 -3.10 42.68
N LYS A 181 -6.22 -2.90 43.09
CA LYS A 181 -6.67 -1.68 43.75
C LYS A 181 -6.12 -1.70 45.18
N ARG A 182 -4.94 -1.10 45.37
CA ARG A 182 -4.54 -0.54 46.66
C ARG A 182 -4.40 0.96 46.56
N SER A 183 -5.52 1.64 46.81
CA SER A 183 -5.57 3.02 47.28
C SER A 183 -6.73 3.16 48.26
N THR A 184 -6.46 2.89 49.54
CA THR A 184 -6.97 3.59 50.74
C THR A 184 -6.34 2.94 51.95
#